data_AF-A0A2S6HGW5-F1
#
_entry.id   AF-A0A2S6HGW5-F1
#
_cell.length_a   1.000
_cell.length_b   1.000
_cell.length_c   1.000
_cell.angle_alpha   90.00
_cell.angle_beta   90.00
_cell.angle_gamma   90.00
#
_symmetry.space_group_name_H-M   'P 1'
#
loop_
_entity.id
_entity.type
_entity.pdbx_description
1 polymer ?
#
loop_
_entity_poly.entity_id
_entity_poly.type
_entity_poly.pdbx_seq_one_letter_code
_entity_poly.pdbx_strand_id
1 'polypeptide(L)'
;MSGEFPPLTCKEIKLILTYLNFTPRPRKGTSHEQWVKEENGRLYKVTVDCPKAPFSQTLIKSMAEQAGKTKKDFYAIIKKL
;
A
#
# COMPACT_ATOMS: atom_id res chain seq x y z
N MET A 1 22.50 -4.73 -11.85
CA MET A 1 21.12 -4.22 -11.68
C MET A 1 20.55 -4.92 -10.47
N SER A 2 20.51 -4.24 -9.32
CA SER A 2 20.30 -4.83 -7.99
C SER A 2 18.85 -5.26 -7.80
N GLY A 3 18.62 -6.57 -7.82
CA GLY A 3 17.34 -7.22 -7.51
C GLY A 3 17.08 -7.30 -6.01
N GLU A 4 16.97 -6.16 -5.33
CA GLU A 4 16.83 -6.15 -3.86
C GLU A 4 15.38 -6.16 -3.37
N PHE A 5 14.40 -5.94 -4.25
CA PHE A 5 13.00 -5.87 -3.84
C PHE A 5 12.06 -6.39 -4.95
N PRO A 6 11.35 -7.52 -4.74
CA PRO A 6 10.36 -7.99 -5.69
C PRO A 6 9.22 -6.98 -5.83
N PRO A 7 8.56 -6.92 -7.00
CA PRO A 7 7.44 -6.03 -7.18
C PRO A 7 6.25 -6.52 -6.34
N LEU A 8 5.67 -5.61 -5.56
CA LEU A 8 4.56 -5.95 -4.67
C LEU A 8 3.28 -6.17 -5.47
N THR A 9 2.53 -7.18 -5.06
CA THR A 9 1.20 -7.50 -5.58
C THR A 9 0.13 -6.72 -4.83
N CYS A 10 -1.08 -6.66 -5.40
CA CYS A 10 -2.21 -6.03 -4.71
C CYS A 10 -2.49 -6.69 -3.35
N LYS A 11 -2.31 -8.01 -3.23
CA LYS A 11 -2.55 -8.75 -1.99
C LYS A 11 -1.59 -8.31 -0.88
N GLU A 12 -0.31 -8.19 -1.19
CA GLU A 12 0.73 -7.76 -0.24
C GLU A 12 0.51 -6.33 0.24
N ILE A 13 0.17 -5.41 -0.67
CA ILE A 13 -0.16 -4.03 -0.29
C ILE A 13 -1.38 -4.00 0.65
N LYS A 14 -2.43 -4.77 0.35
CA LYS A 14 -3.61 -4.86 1.25
C LYS A 14 -3.24 -5.41 2.62
N LEU A 15 -2.38 -6.43 2.69
CA LEU A 15 -1.89 -6.98 3.96
C LEU A 15 -1.13 -5.92 4.77
N ILE A 16 -0.20 -5.19 4.13
CA ILE A 16 0.53 -4.10 4.78
C ILE A 16 -0.43 -3.02 5.29
N LEU A 17 -1.37 -2.58 4.45
CA LEU A 17 -2.34 -1.54 4.83
C LEU A 17 -3.22 -2.01 5.99
N THR A 18 -3.65 -3.26 5.99
CA THR A 18 -4.41 -3.87 7.08
C THR A 18 -3.58 -3.90 8.37
N TYR A 19 -2.31 -4.34 8.29
CA TYR A 19 -1.37 -4.33 9.42
C TYR A 19 -1.14 -2.91 9.97
N LEU A 20 -1.20 -1.90 9.11
CA LEU A 20 -1.06 -0.49 9.48
C LEU A 20 -2.36 0.14 10.03
N ASN A 21 -3.43 -0.64 10.24
CA ASN A 21 -4.76 -0.19 10.66
C ASN A 21 -5.45 0.73 9.63
N PHE A 22 -5.19 0.55 8.34
CA PHE A 22 -6.04 1.14 7.30
C PHE A 22 -7.30 0.32 7.12
N THR A 23 -8.40 1.01 6.85
CA THR A 23 -9.69 0.41 6.53
C THR A 23 -9.97 0.57 5.04
N PRO A 24 -10.41 -0.49 4.34
CA PRO A 24 -10.81 -0.38 2.95
C PRO A 24 -12.15 0.36 2.88
N ARG A 25 -12.24 1.36 2.01
CA ARG A 25 -13.50 1.99 1.63
C ARG A 25 -14.06 1.26 0.41
N PRO A 26 -15.17 0.50 0.57
CA PRO A 26 -15.79 -0.17 -0.55
C PRO A 26 -16.32 0.88 -1.54
N ARG A 27 -15.88 0.79 -2.81
CA ARG A 27 -16.47 1.53 -3.92
C ARG A 27 -17.20 0.55 -4.83
N LYS A 28 -18.43 0.89 -5.22
CA LYS A 28 -19.17 0.16 -6.24
C LYS A 28 -18.63 0.57 -7.62
N GLY A 29 -17.94 -0.33 -8.31
CA GLY A 29 -17.76 -0.25 -9.77
C GLY A 29 -16.36 0.02 -10.35
N THR A 30 -15.30 0.13 -9.53
CA THR A 30 -13.94 0.32 -10.06
C THR A 30 -12.93 -0.61 -9.40
N SER A 31 -12.01 -1.18 -10.18
CA SER A 31 -10.90 -2.04 -9.70
C SER A 31 -9.84 -1.29 -8.87
N HIS A 32 -10.09 -0.04 -8.52
CA HIS A 32 -9.24 0.80 -7.67
C HIS A 32 -9.83 0.80 -6.26
N GLU A 33 -9.06 0.30 -5.30
CA GLU A 33 -9.45 0.29 -3.90
C GLU A 33 -8.90 1.53 -3.20
N GLN A 34 -9.71 2.15 -2.35
CA GLN A 34 -9.26 3.25 -1.51
C GLN A 34 -9.17 2.76 -0.07
N TRP A 35 -8.04 3.01 0.57
CA TRP A 35 -7.78 2.67 1.94
C TRP A 35 -7.60 3.95 2.73
N VAL A 36 -8.24 4.05 3.89
CA VAL A 36 -8.15 5.23 4.74
C VAL A 36 -7.77 4.86 6.16
N LYS A 37 -7.01 5.74 6.78
CA LYS A 37 -6.62 5.65 8.18
C LYS A 37 -6.66 7.03 8.78
N GLU A 38 -7.16 7.14 10.00
CA GLU A 38 -7.04 8.35 10.79
C GLU A 38 -6.00 8.09 11.88
N GLU A 39 -4.96 8.92 11.95
CA GLU A 39 -3.93 8.82 12.98
C GLU A 39 -3.55 10.23 13.42
N ASN A 40 -3.63 10.50 14.72
CA ASN A 40 -3.33 11.81 15.32
C ASN A 40 -4.09 12.98 14.68
N GLY A 41 -5.38 12.78 14.35
CA GLY A 41 -6.21 13.79 13.68
C GLY A 41 -5.87 14.04 12.20
N ARG A 42 -4.96 13.24 11.62
CA ARG A 42 -4.62 13.29 10.19
C ARG A 42 -5.25 12.11 9.46
N LEU A 43 -6.01 12.42 8.41
CA LEU A 43 -6.54 11.41 7.49
C LEU A 43 -5.50 11.05 6.43
N TYR A 44 -5.05 9.81 6.48
CA TYR A 44 -4.25 9.19 5.43
C TYR A 44 -5.18 8.47 4.46
N LYS A 45 -4.90 8.64 3.17
CA LYS A 45 -5.66 8.00 2.09
C LYS A 45 -4.68 7.41 1.10
N VAL A 46 -4.76 6.10 0.92
CA VAL A 46 -3.96 5.34 -0.03
C VAL A 46 -4.88 4.79 -1.11
N THR A 47 -4.51 4.98 -2.38
CA THR A 47 -5.24 4.37 -3.50
C THR A 47 -4.44 3.19 -4.04
N VAL A 48 -5.05 2.01 -4.05
CA VAL A 48 -4.45 0.76 -4.52
C VAL A 48 -5.12 0.34 -5.82
N ASP A 49 -4.37 0.50 -6.92
CA ASP A 49 -4.82 0.10 -8.25
C ASP A 49 -4.45 -1.37 -8.53
N CYS A 50 -5.27 -2.31 -8.07
CA CYS A 50 -5.03 -3.74 -8.33
C CYS A 50 -4.77 -4.12 -9.80
N PRO A 51 -5.42 -3.54 -10.85
CA PRO A 51 -5.16 -3.94 -12.24
C PRO A 51 -3.76 -3.54 -12.75
N LYS A 52 -3.05 -2.65 -12.04
CA LYS A 52 -1.67 -2.28 -12.36
C LYS A 52 -0.64 -3.16 -11.64
N ALA A 53 -1.08 -4.16 -10.88
CA ALA A 53 -0.16 -5.12 -10.28
C ALA A 53 0.46 -6.01 -11.38
N PRO A 54 1.74 -6.39 -11.27
CA PRO A 54 2.68 -6.10 -10.19
C PRO A 54 3.18 -4.65 -10.17
N PHE A 55 3.20 -4.02 -8.99
CA PHE A 55 3.54 -2.60 -8.87
C PHE A 55 5.04 -2.34 -9.06
N SER A 56 5.35 -1.27 -9.79
CA SER A 56 6.72 -0.76 -9.89
C SER A 56 7.17 -0.15 -8.55
N GLN A 57 8.50 -0.08 -8.38
CA GLN A 57 9.10 0.54 -7.20
C GLN A 57 8.67 2.00 -6.98
N THR A 58 8.37 2.72 -8.06
CA THR A 58 7.87 4.11 -8.00
C THR A 58 6.44 4.18 -7.48
N LEU A 59 5.58 3.24 -7.89
CA LEU A 59 4.21 3.12 -7.37
C LEU A 59 4.19 2.74 -5.90
N ILE A 60 5.03 1.78 -5.49
CA ILE A 60 5.16 1.38 -4.07
C ILE A 60 5.64 2.55 -3.22
N LYS A 61 6.63 3.31 -3.70
CA LYS A 61 7.09 4.53 -3.03
C LYS A 61 5.95 5.54 -2.86
N SER A 62 5.19 5.81 -3.92
CA SER A 62 4.05 6.75 -3.86
C SER A 62 2.95 6.28 -2.90
N MET A 63 2.63 4.98 -2.87
CA MET A 63 1.66 4.42 -1.93
C MET A 63 2.16 4.48 -0.48
N ALA A 64 3.44 4.21 -0.25
CA ALA A 64 4.03 4.33 1.08
C ALA A 64 4.00 5.78 1.58
N GLU A 65 4.35 6.75 0.73
CA GLU A 65 4.30 8.17 1.05
C GLU A 65 2.87 8.62 1.40
N GLN A 66 1.86 8.14 0.66
CA GLN A 66 0.44 8.37 0.97
C GLN A 66 0.04 7.79 2.34
N ALA A 67 0.68 6.70 2.77
CA ALA A 67 0.49 6.07 4.08
C ALA A 67 1.35 6.72 5.19
N GLY A 68 2.15 7.74 4.88
CA GLY A 68 3.10 8.34 5.82
C GLY A 68 4.27 7.42 6.17
N LYS A 69 4.61 6.46 5.31
CA LYS A 69 5.69 5.48 5.47
C LYS A 69 6.66 5.55 4.30
N THR A 70 7.76 4.83 4.43
CA THR A 70 8.71 4.63 3.34
C THR A 70 8.51 3.28 2.66
N LYS A 71 8.99 3.12 1.43
CA LYS A 71 8.98 1.82 0.75
C LYS A 71 9.69 0.73 1.57
N LYS A 72 10.74 1.08 2.32
CA LYS A 72 11.49 0.15 3.16
C LYS A 72 10.61 -0.39 4.29
N ASP A 73 9.76 0.46 4.88
CA ASP A 73 8.81 0.04 5.92
C ASP A 73 7.82 -0.99 5.39
N PHE A 74 7.31 -0.79 4.16
CA PHE A 74 6.41 -1.75 3.52
C PHE A 74 7.08 -3.12 3.34
N TYR A 75 8.31 -3.16 2.82
CA TYR A 75 9.08 -4.40 2.70
C TYR A 75 9.45 -5.02 4.05
N ALA A 76 9.75 -4.20 5.07
CA ALA A 76 10.03 -4.67 6.42
C ALA A 76 8.80 -5.31 7.07
N ILE A 77 7.60 -4.76 6.84
CA ILE A 77 6.33 -5.33 7.32
C ILE A 77 6.07 -6.68 6.66
N ILE A 78 6.26 -6.79 5.33
CA ILE A 78 6.10 -8.07 4.63
C ILE A 78 7.09 -9.11 5.14
N LYS A 79 8.35 -8.74 5.37
CA LYS A 79 9.36 -9.66 5.92
C LYS A 79 9.02 -10.13 7.34
N LYS A 80 8.17 -9.39 8.05
CA LYS A 80 7.74 -9.68 9.43
C LYS A 80 6.43 -10.49 9.47
N LEU A 81 5.64 -10.46 8.40
CA LEU A 81 4.42 -11.25 8.21
C LEU A 81 4.76 -12.65 7.71
#